data_AF-A0A941FIQ3-F1
#
_entry.id   AF-A0A941FIQ3-F1
#
_cell.length_a   1.000
_cell.length_b   1.000
_cell.length_c   1.000
_cell.angle_alpha   90.00
_cell.angle_beta   90.00
_cell.angle_gamma   90.00
#
_symmetry.space_group_name_H-M   'P 1'
#
loop_
_entity.id
_entity.type
_entity.pdbx_description
1 polymer ?
#
loop_
_entity_poly.entity_id
_entity_poly.type
_entity_poly.pdbx_seq_one_letter_code
_entity_poly.pdbx_strand_id
1 'polypeptide(L)' 'MDPPKGCPFYPRCESAMKVCKDHDPELEVVEEGQTAACWLHHPMAKAAQVQAPTNV' A
#
# COMPACT_ATOMS: atom_id res chain seq x y z
N MET A 1 -7.40 -23.72 2.13
CA MET A 1 -6.15 -22.98 1.89
C MET A 1 -6.49 -21.52 2.13
N ASP A 2 -6.38 -21.08 3.37
CA ASP A 2 -6.67 -19.69 3.70
C ASP A 2 -5.44 -18.85 3.34
N PRO A 3 -5.59 -17.76 2.59
CA PRO A 3 -4.48 -16.86 2.36
C PRO A 3 -3.95 -16.35 3.71
N PRO A 4 -2.63 -16.16 3.84
CA PRO A 4 -2.07 -15.51 5.02
C PRO A 4 -2.80 -14.19 5.26
N LYS A 5 -3.07 -13.86 6.52
CA LYS A 5 -3.71 -12.60 6.86
C LYS A 5 -2.84 -11.44 6.37
N GLY A 6 -3.48 -10.40 5.87
CA GLY A 6 -2.82 -9.19 5.42
C GLY A 6 -2.18 -9.29 4.03
N CYS A 7 -1.42 -8.26 3.69
CA CYS A 7 -0.91 -8.02 2.35
C CYS A 7 -0.09 -9.21 1.83
N PRO A 8 -0.41 -9.79 0.65
CA PRO A 8 0.28 -10.96 0.10
C PRO A 8 1.74 -10.66 -0.27
N PHE A 9 2.10 -9.38 -0.42
CA PHE A 9 3.47 -8.95 -0.70
C PHE A 9 4.33 -8.78 0.56
N TYR A 10 3.74 -8.82 1.76
CA TYR A 10 4.44 -8.64 3.04
C TYR A 10 5.79 -9.40 3.15
N PRO A 11 5.89 -10.71 2.86
CA PRO A 11 7.14 -11.45 3.07
C PRO A 11 8.28 -11.06 2.10
N ARG A 12 7.98 -10.30 1.04
CA ARG A 12 8.96 -9.91 0.01
C ARG A 12 9.04 -8.39 -0.23
N CYS A 13 8.24 -7.59 0.48
CA CYS A 13 8.19 -6.15 0.31
C CYS A 13 9.26 -5.48 1.17
N GLU A 14 10.18 -4.73 0.56
CA GLU A 14 11.24 -3.98 1.26
C GLU A 14 10.69 -2.84 2.12
N SER A 15 9.52 -2.31 1.76
CA SER A 15 8.79 -1.27 2.50
C SER A 15 7.69 -1.85 3.39
N ALA A 16 7.76 -3.15 3.74
CA ALA A 16 6.76 -3.80 4.58
C ALA A 16 6.64 -3.12 5.94
N MET A 17 5.42 -2.75 6.31
CA MET A 17 5.08 -2.20 7.61
C MET A 17 4.35 -3.24 8.47
N LYS A 18 4.26 -2.99 9.78
CA LYS A 18 3.55 -3.88 10.71
C LYS A 18 2.09 -4.13 10.29
N VAL A 19 1.40 -3.09 9.82
CA VAL A 19 0.01 -3.18 9.33
C VAL A 19 -0.13 -4.15 8.16
N CYS A 20 0.88 -4.27 7.30
CA CYS A 20 0.86 -5.17 6.14
C CYS A 20 0.79 -6.65 6.52
N LYS A 21 1.20 -7.03 7.74
CA LYS A 21 1.17 -8.43 8.21
C LYS A 21 -0.23 -8.86 8.64
N ASP A 22 -1.02 -7.93 9.16
CA ASP A 22 -2.27 -8.25 9.83
C ASP A 22 -3.50 -7.80 9.02
N HIS A 23 -3.32 -6.81 8.12
CA HIS A 23 -4.40 -6.18 7.36
C HIS A 23 -4.07 -6.01 5.88
N ASP A 24 -5.07 -6.31 5.05
CA ASP A 24 -5.01 -6.07 3.61
C ASP A 24 -5.29 -4.59 3.33
N PRO A 25 -4.48 -3.95 2.48
CA PRO A 25 -4.75 -2.59 2.03
C PRO A 25 -5.97 -2.56 1.10
N GLU A 26 -6.76 -1.49 1.22
CA GLU A 26 -7.83 -1.19 0.27
C GLU A 26 -7.24 -0.71 -1.07
N LEU A 27 -8.00 -0.88 -2.15
CA LEU A 27 -7.60 -0.41 -3.48
C LEU A 27 -7.77 1.11 -3.57
N GLU A 28 -6.66 1.83 -3.66
CA GLU A 28 -6.63 3.29 -3.72
C GLU A 28 -6.16 3.79 -5.08
N VAL A 29 -6.69 4.92 -5.53
CA VAL A 29 -6.22 5.60 -6.75
C VAL A 29 -4.90 6.31 -6.44
N VAL A 30 -3.84 5.92 -7.14
CA VAL A 30 -2.51 6.52 -7.00
C VAL A 30 -2.30 7.67 -7.98
N GLU A 31 -2.79 7.49 -9.20
CA GLU A 31 -2.76 8.44 -10.31
C GLU A 31 -3.94 8.16 -11.24
N GLU A 32 -4.19 9.04 -12.21
CA GLU A 32 -5.32 8.92 -13.14
C GLU A 32 -5.21 7.62 -13.95
N GLY A 33 -6.13 6.68 -13.73
CA GLY A 33 -6.15 5.37 -14.39
C GLY A 33 -5.27 4.29 -13.73
N GLN A 34 -4.56 4.59 -12.64
CA GLN A 34 -3.80 3.61 -11.87
C GLN A 34 -4.32 3.49 -10.44
N THR A 35 -4.47 2.25 -10.01
CA THR A 35 -4.88 1.91 -8.64
C THR A 35 -3.89 0.96 -8.01
N ALA A 36 -3.64 1.13 -6.72
CA ALA A 36 -2.76 0.28 -5.94
C ALA A 36 -3.39 -0.07 -4.60
N ALA A 37 -3.39 -1.36 -4.27
CA ALA A 37 -3.71 -1.84 -2.93
C ALA A 37 -2.42 -1.85 -2.11
N CYS A 38 -1.98 -0.68 -1.62
CA CYS A 38 -0.74 -0.54 -0.88
C CYS A 38 -0.87 0.47 0.26
N TRP A 39 -0.46 0.07 1.46
CA TRP A 39 -0.49 0.91 2.66
C TRP A 39 0.35 2.19 2.55
N LEU A 40 1.32 2.26 1.62
CA LEU A 40 2.09 3.48 1.33
C LEU A 40 1.23 4.58 0.71
N HIS A 41 0.17 4.21 -0.02
CA HIS A 41 -0.73 5.17 -0.67
C HIS A 41 -2.01 5.41 0.14
N HIS A 42 -2.15 4.75 1.29
CA HIS A 42 -3.28 4.97 2.18
C HIS A 42 -3.31 6.43 2.66
N PRO A 43 -4.48 7.07 2.81
CA PRO A 43 -4.58 8.47 3.22
C PRO A 43 -3.83 8.79 4.52
N MET A 44 -3.81 7.85 5.48
CA MET A 44 -3.07 8.01 6.72
C MET A 44 -1.54 7.99 6.55
N ALA A 45 -1.02 7.36 5.49
CA ALA A 45 0.40 7.38 5.15
C ALA A 45 0.77 8.67 4.38
N LYS A 46 -0.11 9.11 3.46
CA LYS A 46 0.06 10.36 2.70
C LYS A 46 0.07 11.61 3.58
N ALA A 47 -0.63 11.61 4.72
CA ALA A 47 -0.58 12.73 5.67
C ALA A 47 0.84 13.02 6.21
N ALA A 48 1.74 12.05 6.17
CA ALA A 48 3.14 12.18 6.57
C ALA A 48 4.10 12.46 5.40
N GLN A 49 3.64 12.38 4.14
CA GLN A 49 4.49 12.48 2.94
C GLN A 49 3.88 13.47 1.94
N VAL A 50 4.39 14.70 1.94
CA VAL A 50 4.10 15.72 0.93
C VAL A 50 4.62 15.23 -0.44
N GLN A 51 3.69 14.73 -1.25
CA GLN A 51 3.69 14.60 -2.72
C GLN A 51 5.06 14.43 -3.41
N ALA A 52 5.37 13.22 -3.86
CA ALA A 52 6.29 13.02 -4.98
C ALA A 52 5.46 13.05 -6.28
N PRO A 53 5.73 13.94 -7.24
CA PRO A 53 5.01 13.98 -8.50
C PRO A 53 5.30 12.71 -9.31
N THR A 54 4.26 12.10 -9.86
CA THR A 54 4.38 11.09 -10.91
C THR A 54 5.25 11.67 -12.03
N ASN A 55 6.43 11.08 -12.21
CA ASN A 55 7.26 11.34 -13.37
C ASN A 55 6.89 10.28 -14.42
N VAL A 56 6.16 10.72 -15.45
CA VAL A 56 6.05 10.05 -16.76
C VAL A 56 6.35 11.07 -17.83
#